data_AF-A0A7W6MZA7-F1
#
_entry.id   AF-A0A7W6MZA7-F1
#
_cell.length_a   1.000
_cell.length_b   1.000
_cell.length_c   1.000
_cell.angle_alpha   90.00
_cell.angle_beta   90.00
_cell.angle_gamma   90.00
#
_symmetry.space_group_name_H-M   'P 1'
#
loop_
_entity.id
_entity.type
_entity.pdbx_description
1 polymer ?
#
loop_
_entity_poly.entity_id
_entity_poly.type
_entity_poly.pdbx_seq_one_letter_code
_entity_poly.pdbx_strand_id
1 'polypeptide(L)'
;MNVFDLLIGNTGQALQLVFQLGFLPVEENFLELTDEQYRQFSAEVGGVDEKLYMIVTSNGQDILDDDYNEISVVTESEKNGFLNATAIIKKYCADKNLASDKEKLCYAAHCLPDCFSKGTKFEKYHNLSVD
;
A
#
# COMPACT_ATOMS: atom_id res chain seq x y z
N MET A 1 -6.98 11.35 -15.26
CA MET A 1 -6.74 11.70 -13.85
C MET A 1 -5.45 12.48 -13.83
N ASN A 2 -5.40 13.65 -13.20
CA ASN A 2 -4.18 14.42 -13.16
C ASN A 2 -3.24 13.80 -12.12
N VAL A 3 -1.96 13.69 -12.43
CA VAL A 3 -0.95 13.16 -11.50
C VAL A 3 -0.85 14.00 -10.22
N PHE A 4 -1.18 15.29 -10.28
CA PHE A 4 -1.26 16.17 -9.11
C PHE A 4 -2.44 15.84 -8.19
N ASP A 5 -3.51 15.23 -8.71
CA ASP A 5 -4.64 14.77 -7.88
C ASP A 5 -4.21 13.62 -6.95
N LEU A 6 -3.13 12.91 -7.28
CA LEU A 6 -2.56 11.84 -6.46
C LEU A 6 -1.73 12.37 -5.29
N LEU A 7 -1.25 13.61 -5.36
CA LEU A 7 -0.39 14.20 -4.33
C LEU A 7 -1.19 14.86 -3.20
N ILE A 8 -2.52 14.90 -3.30
CA ILE A 8 -3.42 15.60 -2.38
C ILE A 8 -4.40 14.58 -1.76
N GLY A 9 -4.34 14.39 -0.45
CA GLY A 9 -5.24 13.50 0.32
C GLY A 9 -4.69 12.09 0.58
N ASN A 10 -5.49 11.25 1.25
CA ASN A 10 -5.09 9.92 1.75
C ASN A 10 -4.57 8.97 0.67
N THR A 11 -4.98 9.15 -0.58
CA THR A 11 -4.56 8.32 -1.72
C THR A 11 -3.06 8.44 -2.02
N GLY A 12 -2.47 9.62 -1.86
CA GLY A 12 -1.04 9.83 -2.11
C GLY A 12 -0.16 9.13 -1.09
N GLN A 13 -0.53 9.24 0.19
CA GLN A 13 0.11 8.50 1.26
C GLN A 13 -0.06 7.00 1.06
N ALA A 14 -1.28 6.53 0.76
CA ALA A 14 -1.53 5.12 0.49
C ALA A 14 -0.72 4.58 -0.70
N LEU A 15 -0.50 5.36 -1.76
CA LEU A 15 0.37 4.96 -2.87
C LEU A 15 1.81 4.71 -2.41
N GLN A 16 2.36 5.61 -1.59
CA GLN A 16 3.70 5.44 -1.02
C GLN A 16 3.76 4.19 -0.14
N LEU A 17 2.75 3.97 0.70
CA LEU A 17 2.66 2.79 1.55
C LEU A 17 2.56 1.50 0.73
N VAL A 18 1.80 1.47 -0.37
CA VAL A 18 1.73 0.31 -1.28
C VAL A 18 3.10 -0.04 -1.86
N PHE A 19 3.92 0.94 -2.22
CA PHE A 19 5.31 0.69 -2.64
C PHE A 19 6.19 0.15 -1.51
N GLN A 20 6.00 0.62 -0.28
CA GLN A 20 6.68 0.07 0.89
C GLN A 20 6.25 -1.37 1.18
N LEU A 21 4.94 -1.66 1.10
CA LEU A 21 4.40 -3.01 1.27
C LEU A 21 4.98 -3.97 0.22
N GLY A 22 5.13 -3.49 -1.02
CA GLY A 22 5.68 -4.25 -2.12
C GLY A 22 4.76 -5.31 -2.72
N PHE A 23 3.46 -5.24 -2.41
CA PHE A 23 2.37 -5.97 -3.05
C PHE A 23 1.14 -5.05 -3.20
N LEU A 24 0.14 -5.47 -3.96
CA LEU A 24 -1.08 -4.68 -4.16
C LEU A 24 -2.20 -5.21 -3.25
N PRO A 25 -2.45 -4.61 -2.08
CA PRO A 25 -3.45 -5.11 -1.16
C PRO A 25 -4.86 -5.08 -1.76
N VAL A 26 -5.60 -6.14 -1.48
CA VAL A 26 -7.04 -6.32 -1.77
C VAL A 26 -7.82 -6.43 -0.46
N GLU A 27 -9.15 -6.45 -0.55
CA GLU A 27 -10.05 -6.50 0.63
C GLU A 27 -9.69 -7.62 1.61
N GLU A 28 -9.35 -8.80 1.09
CA GLU A 28 -9.01 -9.98 1.89
C GLU A 28 -7.70 -9.83 2.68
N ASN A 29 -6.87 -8.84 2.33
CA ASN A 29 -5.66 -8.52 3.08
C ASN A 29 -5.94 -7.69 4.33
N PHE A 30 -7.18 -7.22 4.56
CA PHE A 30 -7.53 -6.39 5.72
C PHE A 30 -8.41 -7.17 6.69
N LEU A 31 -7.81 -7.61 7.80
CA LEU A 31 -8.51 -8.33 8.85
C LEU A 31 -8.92 -7.35 9.95
N GLU A 32 -10.22 -7.20 10.19
CA GLU A 32 -10.70 -6.38 11.31
C GLU A 32 -10.12 -6.93 12.63
N LEU A 33 -9.64 -6.04 13.50
CA LEU A 33 -9.09 -6.47 14.79
C LEU A 33 -10.17 -7.14 15.65
N THR A 34 -9.76 -8.08 16.49
CA THR A 34 -10.64 -8.68 17.49
C THR A 34 -10.85 -7.71 18.65
N ASP A 35 -11.94 -7.90 19.41
CA ASP A 35 -12.22 -7.08 20.61
C ASP A 35 -11.04 -7.01 21.60
N GLU A 36 -10.25 -8.08 21.69
CA GLU A 36 -9.05 -8.11 22.54
C GLU A 36 -7.94 -7.22 22.01
N GLN A 37 -7.68 -7.27 20.71
CA GLN A 37 -6.66 -6.44 20.08
C GLN A 37 -7.07 -4.95 20.07
N TYR A 38 -8.36 -4.64 19.89
CA TYR A 38 -8.86 -3.28 20.06
C TYR A 38 -8.60 -2.74 21.47
N ARG A 39 -8.82 -3.55 22.51
CA ARG A 39 -8.53 -3.14 23.90
C ARG A 39 -7.04 -2.88 24.12
N GLN A 40 -6.17 -3.71 23.55
CA GLN A 40 -4.71 -3.54 23.64
C GLN A 40 -4.27 -2.26 22.92
N PHE A 41 -4.68 -2.09 21.66
CA PHE A 41 -4.39 -0.89 20.88
C PHE A 41 -4.88 0.38 21.58
N SER A 42 -6.11 0.34 22.11
CA SER A 42 -6.69 1.51 22.75
C SER A 42 -6.02 1.86 24.09
N ALA A 43 -5.43 0.89 24.78
CA ALA A 43 -4.62 1.13 25.97
C ALA A 43 -3.26 1.76 25.66
N GLU A 44 -2.67 1.48 24.50
CA GLU A 44 -1.35 1.99 24.10
C GLU A 44 -1.44 3.34 23.38
N VAL A 45 -2.37 3.50 22.45
CA VAL A 45 -2.44 4.62 21.49
C VAL A 45 -3.65 5.52 21.74
N GLY A 46 -4.65 5.05 22.50
CA GLY A 46 -5.90 5.75 22.76
C GLY A 46 -7.06 5.27 21.89
N GLY A 47 -8.25 5.85 22.11
CA GLY A 47 -9.45 5.52 21.34
C GLY A 47 -9.41 6.07 19.90
N VAL A 48 -9.88 5.27 18.95
CA VAL A 48 -10.09 5.68 17.54
C VAL A 48 -11.57 5.47 17.21
N ASP A 49 -12.17 6.46 16.53
CA ASP A 49 -13.60 6.44 16.12
C ASP A 49 -13.77 5.87 14.70
N GLU A 50 -12.95 4.88 14.36
CA GLU A 50 -13.01 4.15 13.09
C GLU A 50 -12.70 2.68 13.37
N LYS A 51 -13.19 1.80 12.49
CA LYS A 51 -12.74 0.42 12.51
C LYS A 51 -11.26 0.37 12.20
N LEU A 52 -10.56 -0.51 12.89
CA LEU A 52 -9.16 -0.79 12.71
C LEU A 52 -9.01 -2.15 12.01
N TYR A 53 -7.99 -2.24 11.17
CA TYR A 53 -7.67 -3.41 10.37
C TYR A 53 -6.19 -3.73 10.48
N MET A 54 -5.87 -5.02 10.56
CA MET A 54 -4.53 -5.52 10.36
C MET A 54 -4.30 -5.86 8.89
N ILE A 55 -3.18 -5.42 8.32
CA ILE A 55 -2.81 -5.78 6.94
C ILE A 55 -2.03 -7.09 6.95
N VAL A 56 -2.52 -8.10 6.23
CA VAL A 56 -1.88 -9.42 6.09
C VAL A 56 -1.49 -9.69 4.64
N THR A 57 -0.31 -10.24 4.41
CA THR A 57 0.15 -10.59 3.05
C THR A 57 -0.39 -11.96 2.64
N SER A 58 -0.79 -12.10 1.37
CA SER A 58 -1.47 -13.32 0.86
C SER A 58 -0.61 -14.59 0.83
N ASN A 59 0.69 -14.49 1.13
CA ASN A 59 1.60 -15.64 1.09
C ASN A 59 1.76 -16.35 2.43
N GLY A 60 1.19 -15.83 3.53
CA GLY A 60 1.40 -16.39 4.88
C GLY A 60 2.87 -16.43 5.33
N GLN A 61 3.80 -16.05 4.46
CA GLN A 61 5.14 -15.67 4.81
C GLN A 61 5.06 -14.25 5.30
N ASP A 62 5.47 -14.08 6.55
CA ASP A 62 6.13 -12.88 7.00
C ASP A 62 7.05 -12.37 5.87
N ILE A 63 6.57 -11.42 5.06
CA ILE A 63 7.45 -10.40 4.50
C ILE A 63 7.61 -9.34 5.61
N LEU A 64 7.88 -9.82 6.82
CA LEU A 64 8.68 -9.10 7.77
C LEU A 64 10.11 -9.39 7.29
N ASP A 65 10.58 -8.65 6.28
CA ASP A 65 12.00 -8.28 6.37
C ASP A 65 12.15 -7.68 7.78
N ASP A 66 13.22 -7.98 8.51
CA ASP A 66 13.44 -7.51 9.89
C ASP A 66 13.34 -5.96 10.07
N ASP A 67 13.17 -5.22 8.97
CA ASP A 67 12.89 -3.78 8.88
C ASP A 67 11.39 -3.39 8.83
N TYR A 68 10.45 -4.33 8.85
CA TYR A 68 9.01 -4.06 8.75
C TYR A 68 8.40 -3.60 10.08
N ASN A 69 8.84 -2.45 10.57
CA ASN A 69 8.61 -2.06 11.95
C ASN A 69 7.38 -1.20 12.23
N GLU A 70 6.53 -0.80 11.27
CA GLU A 70 5.64 0.34 11.62
C GLU A 70 4.25 0.47 11.00
N ILE A 71 3.73 -0.47 10.20
CA ILE A 71 2.33 -0.38 9.74
C ILE A 71 1.65 -1.73 9.79
N SER A 72 1.31 -2.16 11.00
CA SER A 72 0.51 -3.38 11.21
C SER A 72 -0.98 -3.08 11.32
N VAL A 73 -1.36 -1.87 11.73
CA VAL A 73 -2.75 -1.50 12.00
C VAL A 73 -3.09 -0.22 11.27
N VAL A 74 -4.21 -0.22 10.55
CA VAL A 74 -4.73 0.91 9.79
C VAL A 74 -6.19 1.14 10.10
N THR A 75 -6.66 2.37 9.95
CA THR A 75 -8.08 2.69 10.08
C THR A 75 -8.88 2.33 8.83
N GLU A 76 -10.20 2.37 8.90
CA GLU A 76 -11.10 2.15 7.76
C GLU A 76 -10.83 3.16 6.63
N SER A 77 -10.60 4.43 6.97
CA SER A 77 -10.24 5.46 6.01
C SER A 77 -8.92 5.18 5.31
N GLU A 78 -7.91 4.69 6.04
CA GLU A 78 -6.62 4.30 5.48
C GLU A 78 -6.73 3.05 4.60
N LYS A 79 -7.46 2.01 5.05
CA LYS A 79 -7.81 0.83 4.25
C LYS A 79 -8.40 1.25 2.89
N ASN A 80 -9.38 2.14 2.90
CA ASN A 80 -9.98 2.66 1.66
C ASN A 80 -8.96 3.39 0.78
N GLY A 81 -8.01 4.11 1.40
CA GLY A 81 -6.85 4.69 0.72
C GLY A 81 -6.01 3.64 -0.01
N PHE A 82 -5.66 2.53 0.66
CA PHE A 82 -4.91 1.42 0.06
C PHE A 82 -5.64 0.80 -1.13
N LEU A 83 -6.95 0.53 -0.99
CA LEU A 83 -7.75 -0.06 -2.06
C LEU A 83 -7.84 0.87 -3.28
N ASN A 84 -7.99 2.17 -3.05
CA ASN A 84 -7.96 3.19 -4.10
C ASN A 84 -6.59 3.25 -4.79
N ALA A 85 -5.49 3.24 -4.03
CA ALA A 85 -4.13 3.22 -4.55
C ALA A 85 -3.88 1.97 -5.42
N THR A 86 -4.31 0.79 -4.96
CA THR A 86 -4.27 -0.47 -5.73
C THR A 86 -5.05 -0.34 -7.04
N ALA A 87 -6.26 0.22 -7.01
CA ALA A 87 -7.08 0.42 -8.21
C ALA A 87 -6.40 1.36 -9.22
N ILE A 88 -5.75 2.41 -8.73
CA ILE A 88 -4.96 3.35 -9.56
C ILE A 88 -3.80 2.62 -10.23
N ILE A 89 -2.99 1.87 -9.47
CA ILE A 89 -1.86 1.11 -10.03
C ILE A 89 -2.35 0.10 -11.09
N LYS A 90 -3.42 -0.64 -10.79
CA LYS A 90 -4.03 -1.58 -11.76
C LYS A 90 -4.48 -0.88 -13.03
N LYS A 91 -5.00 0.35 -12.94
CA LYS A 91 -5.38 1.17 -14.11
C LYS A 91 -4.18 1.55 -14.97
N TYR A 92 -3.05 1.93 -14.38
CA TYR A 92 -1.81 2.19 -15.14
C TYR A 92 -1.29 0.93 -15.83
N CYS A 93 -1.52 -0.25 -15.25
CA CYS A 93 -1.07 -1.53 -15.78
C CYS A 93 -2.05 -2.20 -16.76
N ALA A 94 -3.25 -1.65 -16.99
CA ALA A 94 -4.36 -2.36 -17.63
C ALA A 94 -4.04 -2.90 -19.04
N ASP A 95 -3.26 -2.16 -19.83
CA ASP A 95 -2.87 -2.55 -21.19
C ASP A 95 -1.57 -3.38 -21.23
N LYS A 96 -1.03 -3.75 -20.06
CA LYS A 96 0.21 -4.51 -19.92
C LYS A 96 -0.12 -5.91 -19.40
N ASN A 97 0.46 -6.93 -20.03
CA ASN A 97 0.28 -8.32 -19.61
C ASN A 97 1.19 -8.67 -18.41
N LEU A 98 0.99 -8.00 -17.28
CA LEU A 98 1.81 -8.14 -16.05
C LEU A 98 1.16 -9.16 -15.10
N ALA A 99 1.84 -10.28 -14.85
CA ALA A 99 1.28 -11.39 -14.10
C ALA A 99 1.31 -11.14 -12.58
N SER A 100 2.42 -10.62 -12.06
CA SER A 100 2.64 -10.45 -10.62
C SER A 100 2.40 -9.01 -10.14
N ASP A 101 2.22 -8.84 -8.82
CA ASP A 101 2.17 -7.51 -8.21
C ASP A 101 3.52 -6.80 -8.28
N LYS A 102 4.62 -7.55 -8.15
CA LYS A 102 5.97 -7.01 -8.31
C LYS A 102 6.16 -6.36 -9.68
N GLU A 103 5.73 -7.02 -10.75
CA GLU A 103 5.81 -6.47 -12.11
C GLU A 103 4.94 -5.22 -12.27
N LYS A 104 3.72 -5.24 -11.71
CA LYS A 104 2.82 -4.06 -11.71
C LYS A 104 3.45 -2.89 -10.97
N LEU A 105 4.08 -3.14 -9.82
CA LEU A 105 4.75 -2.11 -9.02
C LEU A 105 6.00 -1.56 -9.73
N CYS A 106 6.84 -2.41 -10.34
CA CYS A 106 7.96 -1.95 -11.16
C CYS A 106 7.50 -1.03 -12.29
N TYR A 107 6.42 -1.43 -13.01
CA TYR A 107 5.85 -0.61 -14.08
C TYR A 107 5.23 0.69 -13.55
N ALA A 108 4.50 0.62 -12.43
CA ALA A 108 3.91 1.80 -11.81
C ALA A 108 4.96 2.80 -11.32
N ALA A 109 6.09 2.35 -10.76
CA ALA A 109 7.19 3.22 -10.35
C ALA A 109 7.83 3.99 -11.52
N HIS A 110 7.79 3.41 -12.73
CA HIS A 110 8.21 4.09 -13.95
C HIS A 110 7.19 5.15 -14.40
N CYS A 111 5.90 4.88 -14.25
CA CYS A 111 4.84 5.78 -14.73
C CYS A 111 4.45 6.89 -13.74
N LEU A 112 4.61 6.65 -12.44
CA LEU A 112 4.22 7.57 -11.38
C LEU A 112 5.41 8.45 -10.95
N PRO A 113 5.14 9.62 -10.33
CA PRO A 113 6.17 10.44 -9.71
C PRO A 113 7.07 9.64 -8.77
N ASP A 114 8.37 9.95 -8.82
CA ASP A 114 9.41 9.30 -8.02
C ASP A 114 9.10 9.30 -6.52
N CYS A 115 8.46 10.35 -6.01
CA CYS A 115 8.09 10.52 -4.60
C CYS A 115 7.30 9.34 -4.02
N PHE A 116 6.53 8.61 -4.83
CA PHE A 116 5.76 7.47 -4.35
C PHE A 116 6.60 6.20 -4.17
N SER A 117 7.68 6.03 -4.94
CA SER A 117 8.54 4.84 -4.86
C SER A 117 9.87 5.09 -4.15
N LYS A 118 10.18 6.35 -3.85
CA LYS A 118 11.41 6.79 -3.16
C LYS A 118 11.59 6.10 -1.81
N GLY A 119 12.81 5.62 -1.55
CA GLY A 119 13.16 4.88 -0.35
C GLY A 119 12.71 3.41 -0.36
N THR A 120 12.15 2.92 -1.47
CA THR A 120 11.74 1.51 -1.61
C THR A 120 12.60 0.79 -2.64
N LYS A 121 12.51 -0.54 -2.68
CA LYS A 121 13.17 -1.37 -3.72
C LYS A 121 12.73 -1.04 -5.15
N PHE A 122 11.68 -0.23 -5.32
CA PHE A 122 11.13 0.17 -6.62
C PHE A 122 11.65 1.53 -7.13
N GLU A 123 12.35 2.31 -6.31
CA GLU A 123 12.88 3.65 -6.70
C GLU A 123 13.71 3.60 -7.99
N LYS A 124 14.52 2.54 -8.14
CA LYS A 124 15.40 2.35 -9.30
C LYS A 124 14.68 2.22 -10.64
N TYR A 125 13.37 1.94 -10.66
CA TYR A 125 12.61 1.74 -11.89
C TYR A 125 12.12 3.04 -12.53
N HIS A 126 12.28 4.18 -11.85
CA HIS A 126 11.88 5.48 -12.40
C HIS A 126 12.67 5.87 -13.67
N ASN A 127 13.94 5.46 -13.75
CA ASN A 127 14.85 5.84 -14.83
C ASN A 127 15.04 4.78 -15.93
N LEU A 128 14.25 3.71 -15.94
CA LEU A 128 14.32 2.73 -17.03
C LEU A 128 13.68 3.34 -18.28
N SER A 129 14.49 3.70 -19.26
CA SER A 129 13.98 3.93 -20.62
C SER A 129 13.45 2.61 -21.13
N VAL A 130 12.16 2.55 -21.42
CA VAL A 130 11.60 1.45 -22.20
C VAL A 130 11.76 1.86 -23.66
N ASP A 131 12.67 1.19 -24.37
CA ASP A 131 12.75 1.23 -25.84
C ASP A 131 11.45 0.68 -26.47
#